data_AF-A0A972M7I1-F1
#
_entry.id   AF-A0A972M7I1-F1
#
_cell.length_a   1.000
_cell.length_b   1.000
_cell.length_c   1.000
_cell.angle_alpha   90.00
_cell.angle_beta   90.00
_cell.angle_gamma   90.00
#
_symmetry.space_group_name_H-M   'P 1'
#
loop_
_entity.id
_entity.type
_entity.pdbx_description
1 polymer ?
#
loop_
_entity_poly.entity_id
_entity_poly.type
_entity_poly.pdbx_seq_one_letter_code
_entity_poly.pdbx_strand_id
1 'polypeptide(L)' 'MLKTFLVFYGYLSIYFGWSYYIVVFLSFAVALYFLLIRKEDLFKTSEVFIKTITTLGIVDLILSSVVAFYLTLSWLNS' A
#
# COMPACT_ATOMS: atom_id res chain seq x y z
N MET A 1 -7.15 -26.35 -3.64
CA MET A 1 -7.43 -25.20 -2.74
C MET A 1 -6.18 -24.70 -2.02
N LEU A 2 -5.49 -25.51 -1.21
CA LEU A 2 -4.30 -25.03 -0.45
C LEU A 2 -3.18 -24.46 -1.35
N LYS A 3 -2.85 -25.14 -2.46
CA LYS A 3 -1.84 -24.66 -3.42
C LYS A 3 -2.22 -23.32 -4.06
N THR A 4 -3.47 -23.17 -4.49
CA THR A 4 -4.00 -21.94 -5.09
C THR A 4 -3.96 -20.77 -4.11
N PHE A 5 -4.29 -21.01 -2.84
CA PHE A 5 -4.22 -20.02 -1.77
C PHE A 5 -2.78 -19.53 -1.54
N LEU A 6 -1.80 -20.45 -1.50
CA LEU A 6 -0.39 -20.12 -1.36
C LEU A 6 0.14 -19.29 -2.53
N VAL A 7 -0.27 -19.62 -3.77
CA VAL A 7 0.10 -18.87 -4.97
C VAL A 7 -0.46 -17.45 -4.93
N PHE A 8 -1.73 -17.28 -4.57
CA PHE A 8 -2.34 -15.96 -4.40
C PHE A 8 -1.61 -15.12 -3.34
N TYR A 9 -1.35 -15.70 -2.17
CA TYR A 9 -0.61 -15.02 -1.11
C TYR A 9 0.82 -14.67 -1.52
N GLY A 10 1.48 -15.54 -2.28
CA GLY A 10 2.79 -15.26 -2.86
C GLY A 10 2.78 -14.01 -3.71
N TYR A 11 1.89 -13.94 -4.71
CA TYR A 11 1.75 -12.74 -5.54
C TYR A 11 1.35 -11.51 -4.74
N LEU A 12 0.36 -11.63 -3.84
CA LEU A 12 -0.08 -10.51 -3.01
C LEU A 12 1.08 -9.93 -2.18
N SER A 13 1.86 -10.79 -1.53
CA SER A 13 2.99 -10.36 -0.69
C SER A 13 4.09 -9.64 -1.48
N ILE A 14 4.37 -10.09 -2.70
CA ILE A 14 5.37 -9.46 -3.57
C ILE A 14 4.88 -8.07 -3.98
N TYR A 15 3.68 -7.98 -4.58
CA TYR A 15 3.19 -6.71 -5.09
C TYR A 15 2.97 -5.71 -3.96
N PHE A 16 2.25 -6.11 -2.91
CA PHE A 16 1.99 -5.25 -1.76
C PHE A 16 3.29 -4.84 -1.07
N GLY A 17 4.26 -5.75 -0.90
CA GLY A 17 5.54 -5.41 -0.29
C GLY A 17 6.29 -4.31 -1.03
N TRP A 18 6.37 -4.40 -2.37
CA TRP A 18 7.07 -3.41 -3.18
C TRP A 18 6.33 -2.07 -3.28
N SER A 19 5.01 -2.10 -3.49
CA SER A 19 4.22 -0.88 -3.65
C SER A 19 3.97 -0.15 -2.33
N TYR A 20 3.98 -0.85 -1.20
CA TYR A 20 3.84 -0.24 0.12
C TYR A 20 4.99 0.72 0.47
N TYR A 21 6.20 0.51 -0.06
CA TYR A 21 7.28 1.49 0.10
C TYR A 21 6.91 2.85 -0.50
N ILE A 22 6.28 2.85 -1.67
CA ILE A 22 5.83 4.08 -2.35
C ILE A 22 4.79 4.79 -1.49
N VAL A 23 3.85 4.03 -0.90
CA VAL A 23 2.85 4.56 0.04
C VAL A 23 3.49 5.26 1.23
N VAL A 24 4.50 4.64 1.85
CA VAL A 24 5.23 5.22 2.98
C VAL A 24 5.92 6.51 2.56
N PHE A 25 6.66 6.51 1.46
CA PHE A 25 7.37 7.70 0.98
C PHE A 25 6.43 8.86 0.65
N LEU A 26 5.31 8.60 -0.04
CA LEU A 26 4.31 9.61 -0.35
C LEU A 26 3.68 10.19 0.92
N SER A 27 3.37 9.33 1.89
CA SER A 27 2.80 9.76 3.16
C SER A 27 3.75 10.65 3.95
N PHE A 28 5.05 10.31 3.96
CA PHE A 28 6.08 11.16 4.55
C PHE A 28 6.23 12.50 3.83
N ALA A 29 6.20 12.52 2.49
CA ALA A 29 6.27 13.76 1.71
C ALA A 29 5.09 14.69 2.03
N VAL A 30 3.88 14.14 2.15
CA VAL A 30 2.69 14.89 2.57
C VAL A 30 2.89 15.45 3.99
N ALA A 31 3.32 14.62 4.95
CA ALA A 31 3.57 15.08 6.31
C ALA A 31 4.62 16.21 6.37
N LEU A 32 5.72 16.08 5.63
CA LEU A 32 6.76 17.11 5.53
C LEU A 32 6.24 18.41 4.93
N TYR A 33 5.37 18.33 3.92
CA TYR A 33 4.72 19.52 3.36
C TYR A 33 3.90 20.26 4.43
N PHE A 34 3.11 19.54 5.23
CA PHE A 34 2.32 20.15 6.31
C PHE A 34 3.20 20.73 7.42
N LEU A 35 4.29 20.05 7.79
CA LEU A 35 5.21 20.53 8.80
C LEU A 35 6.01 21.75 8.35
N LEU A 36 6.65 21.68 7.19
CA LEU A 36 7.65 22.66 6.76
C LEU A 36 7.03 23.85 6.04
N ILE A 37 6.03 23.60 5.18
CA ILE A 37 5.44 24.63 4.34
C ILE A 37 4.21 25.23 5.01
N ARG A 38 3.30 24.39 5.54
CA ARG A 38 2.12 24.88 6.25
C ARG A 38 2.40 25.27 7.70
N LYS A 39 3.58 24.96 8.23
CA LYS A 39 4.00 25.25 9.61
C LYS A 39 2.99 24.75 10.65
N GLU A 40 2.38 23.59 10.37
CA GLU A 40 1.45 22.99 11.31
C GLU A 40 2.19 22.35 12.49
N ASP A 41 1.47 22.20 13.60
CA ASP A 41 1.99 21.53 14.78
C ASP A 41 2.32 20.06 14.50
N LEU A 42 3.27 19.51 15.25
CA LEU A 42 3.71 18.12 15.10
C LEU A 42 2.56 17.13 15.30
N PHE A 43 1.62 17.45 16.20
CA PHE A 43 0.44 16.62 16.45
C PHE A 43 -0.47 16.52 15.22
N LYS A 44 -0.81 17.67 14.60
CA LYS A 44 -1.64 17.71 13.39
C LYS A 44 -0.93 17.05 12.21
N THR A 45 0.36 17.29 12.05
CA THR A 45 1.18 16.64 11.03
C THR A 45 1.16 15.13 11.17
N SER A 46 1.28 14.62 12.40
CA SER A 46 1.23 13.18 12.66
C SER A 46 -0.15 12.59 12.35
N GLU A 47 -1.23 13.31 12.66
CA GLU A 47 -2.59 12.92 12.27
C GLU A 47 -2.76 12.85 10.75
N VAL A 48 -2.23 13.84 10.02
CA VAL A 48 -2.23 13.85 8.55
C VAL A 48 -1.42 12.69 8.00
N PHE A 49 -0.24 12.40 8.55
CA PHE A 49 0.56 11.24 8.15
C PHE A 49 -0.21 9.93 8.32
N ILE A 50 -0.78 9.69 9.50
CA ILE A 50 -1.53 8.47 9.81
C ILE A 50 -2.74 8.30 8.88
N LYS A 51 -3.48 9.39 8.64
CA LYS A 51 -4.62 9.36 7.70
C LYS A 51 -4.16 9.06 6.27
N THR A 52 -3.06 9.68 5.84
CA THR A 52 -2.52 9.51 4.49
C THR A 52 -2.02 8.10 4.26
N ILE A 53 -1.18 7.58 5.17
CA ILE A 53 -0.60 6.23 5.05
C ILE A 53 -1.68 5.15 5.13
N THR A 54 -2.70 5.34 5.96
CA THR A 54 -3.82 4.39 6.05
C THR A 54 -4.64 4.40 4.76
N THR A 55 -4.98 5.58 4.26
CA THR A 55 -5.80 5.70 3.04
C THR A 55 -5.07 5.14 1.82
N LEU A 56 -3.81 5.54 1.61
CA LEU A 56 -2.98 5.04 0.52
C LEU A 56 -2.70 3.54 0.66
N GLY A 57 -2.48 3.05 1.89
CA GLY A 57 -2.25 1.63 2.16
C GLY A 57 -3.47 0.76 1.84
N ILE A 58 -4.69 1.24 2.08
CA ILE A 58 -5.92 0.53 1.69
C ILE A 58 -6.03 0.46 0.16
N VAL A 59 -5.79 1.58 -0.53
CA VAL A 59 -5.82 1.62 -2.01
C VAL A 59 -4.79 0.66 -2.59
N ASP A 60 -3.58 0.67 -2.03
CA ASP A 60 -2.49 -0.20 -2.44
C ASP A 60 -2.79 -1.68 -2.22
N LEU A 61 -3.41 -2.03 -1.09
CA LEU A 61 -3.86 -3.39 -0.81
C LEU A 61 -4.91 -3.86 -1.82
N ILE A 62 -5.87 -3.00 -2.17
CA ILE A 62 -6.91 -3.32 -3.17
C ILE A 62 -6.26 -3.58 -4.53
N LEU A 63 -5.38 -2.68 -4.99
CA LEU A 63 -4.70 -2.82 -6.27
C LEU A 63 -3.82 -4.08 -6.30
N SER A 64 -3.03 -4.31 -5.24
CA SER A 64 -2.19 -5.49 -5.12
C SER A 64 -3.01 -6.78 -5.10
N SER A 65 -4.18 -6.77 -4.46
CA SER A 65 -5.11 -7.91 -4.46
C SER A 65 -5.69 -8.20 -5.84
N VAL A 66 -6.04 -7.17 -6.61
CA VAL A 66 -6.54 -7.31 -7.98
C VAL A 66 -5.45 -7.91 -8.88
N VAL A 67 -4.22 -7.41 -8.78
CA VAL A 67 -3.07 -7.94 -9.54
C VAL A 67 -2.77 -9.38 -9.14
N ALA A 68 -2.70 -9.68 -7.85
CA ALA A 68 -2.46 -11.03 -7.35
C ALA A 68 -3.55 -12.01 -7.78
N PHE A 69 -4.82 -11.59 -7.79
CA PHE A 69 -5.93 -12.40 -8.28
C PHE A 69 -5.79 -12.69 -9.78
N TYR A 70 -5.50 -11.67 -10.58
CA TYR A 70 -5.26 -11.82 -12.02
C TYR A 70 -4.13 -12.81 -12.31
N LEU A 71 -2.98 -12.67 -11.63
CA LEU A 71 -1.84 -13.58 -11.81
C LEU A 71 -2.14 -15.00 -11.34
N THR A 72 -2.93 -15.16 -10.27
CA THR A 72 -3.36 -16.48 -9.81
C THR A 72 -4.26 -17.15 -10.84
N LEU A 73 -5.19 -16.42 -11.46
CA LEU A 73 -6.03 -16.93 -12.55
C LEU A 73 -5.19 -17.29 -13.78
N SER A 74 -4.23 -16.44 -14.16
CA SER A 74 -3.31 -16.72 -15.26
C SER A 74 -2.49 -17.99 -15.00
N TRP A 75 -2.03 -18.19 -13.77
CA TRP A 75 -1.28 -19.38 -13.37
C TRP A 75 -2.13 -20.65 -13.42
N LEU A 76 -3.42 -20.59 -13.05
CA LEU A 76 -4.32 -21.75 -13.14
C LEU A 76 -4.62 -22.18 -14.59
N ASN A 77 -4.49 -21.25 -15.54
CA ASN A 77 -4.73 -21.48 -16.96
C ASN A 77 -3.44 -21.82 -17.76
N SER A 78 -2.27 -21.84 -17.13
CA SER A 78 -0.99 -22.31 -17.69
C SER A 78 -0.74 -23.78 -17.35
#